data_AF-A0A3D0REA8-F1
#
_entry.id   AF-A0A3D0REA8-F1
#
_cell.length_a   1.000
_cell.length_b   1.000
_cell.length_c   1.000
_cell.angle_alpha   90.00
_cell.angle_beta   90.00
_cell.angle_gamma   90.00
#
_symmetry.space_group_name_H-M   'P 1'
#
loop_
_entity.id
_entity.type
_entity.pdbx_description
1 polymer ?
#
loop_
_entity_poly.entity_id
_entity_poly.type
_entity_poly.pdbx_seq_one_letter_code
_entity_poly.pdbx_strand_id
1 'polypeptide(L)'
;MESESSLSVLSGLFWFFQNMLYAAVNLVTAVLNPHMWLDWSDKESLIRFVYYGASTELFFVFLLCFIIVILAGLLSQKFLWGVVRVTEGLSNSVGRLVAWAGLIMVIQQVMIVFLQRVFARSDIVLGVGVPFEYGVSWFAEELKLYNAAIICLCISYTFVQQGHVRVDLFYAPASFRKKKIIDLCGSLFFMLPMAVLMWMYSWF
;
A
#
# COMPACT_ATOMS: atom_id res chain seq x y z
N MET A 1 25.76 -35.93 -1.23
CA MET A 1 25.33 -34.64 -0.65
C MET A 1 25.24 -33.53 -1.71
N GLU A 2 26.23 -33.34 -2.59
CA GLU A 2 26.15 -32.31 -3.66
C GLU A 2 25.05 -32.57 -4.73
N SER A 3 24.71 -33.84 -5.03
CA SER A 3 23.66 -34.17 -6.01
C SER A 3 22.25 -33.90 -5.52
N GLU A 4 21.98 -33.97 -4.21
CA GLU A 4 20.66 -33.63 -3.66
C GLU A 4 20.47 -32.12 -3.59
N SER A 5 21.53 -31.36 -3.32
CA SER A 5 21.50 -29.89 -3.36
C SER A 5 21.33 -29.34 -4.78
N SER A 6 21.91 -29.98 -5.81
CA SER A 6 21.71 -29.52 -7.19
C SER A 6 20.28 -29.81 -7.68
N LEU A 7 19.70 -30.94 -7.28
CA LEU A 7 18.31 -31.29 -7.57
C LEU A 7 17.30 -30.37 -6.85
N SER A 8 17.61 -29.94 -5.62
CA SER A 8 16.75 -29.00 -4.88
C SER A 8 16.79 -27.57 -5.44
N VAL A 9 17.95 -27.11 -5.93
CA VAL A 9 18.07 -25.82 -6.61
C VAL A 9 17.33 -25.84 -7.95
N LEU A 10 17.47 -26.93 -8.72
CA LEU A 10 16.74 -27.11 -9.99
C LEU A 10 15.22 -27.17 -9.79
N SER A 11 14.74 -27.87 -8.76
CA SER A 11 13.31 -27.93 -8.45
C SER A 11 12.76 -26.59 -7.99
N GLY A 12 13.52 -25.83 -7.19
CA GLY A 12 13.16 -24.46 -6.79
C GLY A 12 13.09 -23.49 -7.97
N LEU A 13 14.06 -23.56 -8.89
CA LEU A 13 14.05 -22.77 -10.13
C LEU A 13 12.85 -23.13 -11.01
N PHE A 14 12.57 -24.42 -11.18
CA PHE A 14 11.41 -24.88 -11.94
C PHE A 14 10.11 -24.37 -11.32
N TRP A 15 9.95 -24.46 -10.00
CA TRP A 15 8.80 -23.91 -9.29
C TRP A 15 8.66 -22.39 -9.53
N PHE A 16 9.74 -21.63 -9.47
CA PHE A 16 9.71 -20.19 -9.69
C PHE A 16 9.23 -19.84 -11.11
N PHE A 17 9.82 -20.44 -12.14
CA PHE A 17 9.42 -20.18 -13.54
C PHE A 17 8.01 -20.67 -13.84
N GLN A 18 7.61 -21.80 -13.25
CA GLN A 18 6.25 -22.31 -13.36
C GLN A 18 5.24 -21.29 -12.82
N ASN A 19 5.45 -20.78 -11.59
CA ASN A 19 4.55 -19.77 -11.01
C ASN A 19 4.57 -18.45 -11.79
N MET A 20 5.71 -18.06 -12.37
CA MET A 20 5.79 -16.87 -13.24
C MET A 20 4.91 -17.02 -14.50
N LEU A 21 4.88 -18.20 -15.11
CA LEU A 21 4.01 -18.48 -16.26
C LEU A 21 2.54 -18.52 -15.85
N TYR A 22 2.22 -19.18 -14.73
CA TYR A 22 0.87 -19.20 -14.19
C TYR A 22 0.38 -17.81 -13.79
N ALA A 23 1.25 -16.89 -13.37
CA ALA A 23 0.86 -15.52 -13.04
C ALA A 23 0.19 -14.79 -14.23
N ALA A 24 0.66 -15.01 -15.46
CA ALA A 24 0.02 -14.42 -16.64
C ALA A 24 -1.40 -14.98 -16.85
N VAL A 25 -1.58 -16.29 -16.66
CA VAL A 25 -2.89 -16.96 -16.75
C VAL A 25 -3.80 -16.50 -15.61
N ASN A 26 -3.29 -16.38 -14.40
CA ASN A 26 -4.03 -15.94 -13.22
C ASN A 26 -4.49 -14.49 -13.36
N LEU A 27 -3.65 -13.60 -13.91
CA LEU A 27 -4.04 -12.23 -14.21
C LEU A 27 -5.20 -12.20 -15.21
N VAL A 28 -5.07 -12.91 -16.33
CA VAL A 28 -6.11 -12.94 -17.38
C VAL A 28 -7.41 -13.54 -16.85
N THR A 29 -7.34 -14.65 -16.11
CA THR A 29 -8.53 -15.31 -15.54
C THR A 29 -9.22 -14.46 -14.47
N ALA A 30 -8.46 -13.74 -13.63
CA ALA A 30 -9.00 -12.83 -12.63
C ALA A 30 -9.74 -11.64 -13.27
N VAL A 31 -9.21 -11.09 -14.36
CA VAL A 31 -9.82 -9.97 -15.11
C VAL A 31 -11.06 -10.44 -15.88
N LEU A 32 -11.03 -11.62 -16.49
CA LEU A 32 -12.15 -12.15 -17.27
C LEU A 32 -13.29 -12.71 -16.41
N ASN A 33 -13.02 -13.07 -15.16
CA ASN A 33 -14.03 -13.58 -14.23
C ASN A 33 -14.17 -12.74 -12.95
N PRO A 34 -14.67 -11.49 -13.05
CA PRO A 34 -14.86 -10.62 -11.88
C PRO A 34 -15.82 -11.22 -10.84
N HIS A 35 -16.82 -11.99 -11.30
CA HIS A 35 -17.85 -12.58 -10.45
C HIS A 35 -17.30 -13.52 -9.37
N MET A 36 -16.15 -14.16 -9.60
CA MET A 36 -15.56 -15.12 -8.65
C MET A 36 -14.97 -14.48 -7.37
N TRP A 37 -14.80 -13.15 -7.36
CA TRP A 37 -14.19 -12.44 -6.24
C TRP A 37 -14.87 -11.11 -5.90
N LEU A 38 -15.77 -10.58 -6.75
CA LEU A 38 -16.57 -9.38 -6.49
C LEU A 38 -17.98 -9.66 -5.95
N ASP A 39 -18.48 -10.90 -5.99
CA ASP A 39 -19.77 -11.22 -5.38
C ASP A 39 -19.64 -11.34 -3.86
N TRP A 40 -19.82 -10.22 -3.17
CA TRP A 40 -19.73 -10.16 -1.70
C TRP A 40 -20.97 -10.71 -0.99
N SER A 41 -21.97 -11.14 -1.75
CA SER A 41 -23.14 -11.85 -1.22
C SER A 41 -22.80 -13.32 -0.93
N ASP A 42 -21.88 -13.88 -1.69
CA ASP A 42 -21.41 -15.25 -1.53
C ASP A 42 -20.22 -15.33 -0.57
N LYS A 43 -20.35 -16.19 0.44
CA LYS A 43 -19.32 -16.40 1.47
C LYS A 43 -18.07 -17.05 0.88
N GLU A 44 -18.20 -17.88 -0.15
CA GLU A 44 -17.06 -18.54 -0.77
C GLU A 44 -16.19 -17.52 -1.53
N SER A 45 -16.83 -16.64 -2.30
CA SER A 45 -16.17 -15.53 -3.00
C SER A 45 -15.47 -14.55 -2.05
N LEU A 46 -16.06 -14.26 -0.88
CA LEU A 46 -15.44 -13.43 0.16
C LEU A 46 -14.18 -14.09 0.75
N ILE A 47 -14.26 -15.39 1.08
CA ILE A 47 -13.11 -16.15 1.58
C ILE A 47 -11.99 -16.18 0.54
N ARG A 48 -12.31 -16.45 -0.73
CA ARG A 48 -11.34 -16.42 -1.82
C ARG A 48 -10.63 -15.06 -1.88
N PHE A 49 -11.37 -13.95 -1.83
CA PHE A 49 -10.76 -12.62 -1.86
C PHE A 49 -9.77 -12.38 -0.70
N VAL A 50 -10.16 -12.73 0.53
CA VAL A 50 -9.33 -12.51 1.72
C VAL A 50 -8.05 -13.36 1.68
N TYR A 51 -8.16 -14.66 1.39
CA TYR A 51 -6.99 -15.54 1.34
C TYR A 51 -6.13 -15.33 0.10
N TYR A 52 -6.72 -14.83 -1.00
CA TYR A 52 -5.96 -14.49 -2.20
C TYR A 52 -4.97 -13.35 -1.95
N GLY A 53 -5.27 -12.44 -1.01
CA GLY A 53 -4.39 -11.35 -0.60
C GLY A 53 -3.01 -11.80 -0.07
N ALA A 54 -2.96 -12.97 0.59
CA ALA A 54 -1.73 -13.61 1.08
C ALA A 54 -1.15 -14.68 0.13
N SER A 55 -1.79 -14.90 -1.04
CA SER A 55 -1.45 -16.00 -1.94
C SER A 55 -0.12 -15.78 -2.66
N THR A 56 0.61 -16.87 -2.87
CA THR A 56 1.80 -16.89 -3.73
C THR A 56 1.46 -16.48 -5.16
N GLU A 57 0.27 -16.81 -5.65
CA GLU A 57 -0.18 -16.48 -7.01
C GLU A 57 -0.21 -14.96 -7.23
N LEU A 58 -0.82 -14.25 -6.28
CA LEU A 58 -0.92 -12.79 -6.33
C LEU A 58 0.49 -12.17 -6.29
N PHE A 59 1.38 -12.67 -5.43
CA PHE A 59 2.76 -12.19 -5.37
C PHE A 59 3.47 -12.29 -6.73
N PHE A 60 3.35 -13.43 -7.42
CA PHE A 60 3.94 -13.61 -8.75
C PHE A 60 3.28 -12.74 -9.82
N VAL A 61 1.98 -12.42 -9.69
CA VAL A 61 1.31 -11.44 -10.57
C VAL A 61 1.92 -10.05 -10.41
N PHE A 62 2.14 -9.58 -9.17
CA PHE A 62 2.81 -8.29 -8.94
C PHE A 62 4.25 -8.28 -9.43
N LEU A 63 4.99 -9.37 -9.21
CA LEU A 63 6.34 -9.55 -9.71
C LEU A 63 6.40 -9.51 -11.25
N LEU A 64 5.45 -10.18 -11.92
CA LEU A 64 5.33 -10.16 -13.37
C LEU A 64 5.05 -8.74 -13.89
N CYS A 65 4.09 -8.03 -13.29
CA CYS A 65 3.80 -6.63 -13.62
C CYS A 65 5.04 -5.74 -13.46
N PHE A 66 5.78 -5.91 -12.37
CA PHE A 66 7.03 -5.18 -12.13
C PHE A 66 8.08 -5.44 -13.22
N ILE A 67 8.29 -6.71 -13.59
CA ILE A 67 9.22 -7.09 -14.67
C ILE A 67 8.77 -6.50 -16.01
N ILE A 68 7.48 -6.55 -16.34
CA ILE A 68 6.92 -5.97 -17.57
C ILE A 68 7.20 -4.46 -17.63
N VAL A 69 6.99 -3.74 -16.52
CA VAL A 69 7.26 -2.29 -16.46
C VAL A 69 8.74 -1.99 -16.66
N ILE A 70 9.65 -2.78 -16.06
CA ILE A 70 11.10 -2.63 -16.27
C ILE A 70 11.46 -2.87 -17.74
N LEU A 71 11.01 -3.99 -18.32
CA LEU A 71 11.30 -4.33 -19.71
C LEU A 71 10.79 -3.25 -20.67
N ALA A 72 9.53 -2.83 -20.53
CA ALA A 72 8.94 -1.74 -21.30
C ALA A 72 9.70 -0.41 -21.12
N GLY A 73 10.24 -0.18 -19.92
CA GLY A 73 11.06 0.98 -19.62
C GLY A 73 12.46 0.96 -20.23
N LEU A 74 13.07 -0.22 -20.34
CA LEU A 74 14.33 -0.41 -21.08
C LEU A 74 14.13 -0.17 -22.59
N LEU A 75 12.96 -0.55 -23.12
CA LEU A 75 12.59 -0.33 -24.51
C LEU A 75 12.26 1.13 -24.82
N SER A 76 11.66 1.87 -23.88
CA SER A 76 11.29 3.27 -24.10
C SER A 76 11.35 4.13 -22.83
N GLN A 77 12.19 5.17 -22.88
CA GLN A 77 12.29 6.16 -21.81
C GLN A 77 10.98 6.95 -21.63
N LYS A 78 10.26 7.21 -22.73
CA LYS A 78 8.96 7.91 -22.72
C LYS A 78 7.91 7.19 -21.88
N PHE A 79 7.93 5.85 -21.90
CA PHE A 79 7.01 5.03 -21.09
C PHE A 79 7.30 5.20 -19.59
N LEU A 80 8.57 5.11 -19.17
CA LEU A 80 8.95 5.34 -17.76
C LEU A 80 8.54 6.73 -17.26
N TRP A 81 8.75 7.76 -18.07
CA TRP A 81 8.27 9.11 -17.75
C TRP A 81 6.75 9.20 -17.64
N GLY A 82 6.01 8.37 -18.38
CA GLY A 82 4.56 8.22 -18.22
C GLY A 82 4.20 7.59 -16.87
N VAL A 83 4.83 6.45 -16.55
CA VAL A 83 4.61 5.72 -15.28
C VAL A 83 4.90 6.60 -14.07
N VAL A 84 6.01 7.35 -14.09
CA VAL A 84 6.36 8.29 -13.01
C VAL A 84 5.30 9.38 -12.85
N ARG A 85 4.85 10.00 -13.95
CA ARG A 85 3.81 11.04 -13.87
C ARG A 85 2.49 10.53 -13.32
N VAL A 86 2.10 9.30 -13.69
CA VAL A 86 0.87 8.69 -13.19
C VAL A 86 0.99 8.39 -11.70
N THR A 87 2.10 7.78 -11.28
CA THR A 87 2.33 7.42 -9.87
C THR A 87 2.47 8.65 -8.98
N GLU A 88 3.26 9.65 -9.37
CA GLU A 88 3.35 10.93 -8.66
C GLU A 88 2.02 11.69 -8.65
N GLY A 89 1.29 11.68 -9.76
CA GLY A 89 -0.04 12.30 -9.86
C GLY A 89 -1.05 11.67 -8.90
N LEU A 90 -1.07 10.33 -8.83
CA LEU A 90 -1.91 9.58 -7.91
C LEU A 90 -1.53 9.89 -6.45
N SER A 91 -0.25 9.77 -6.09
CA SER A 91 0.23 10.02 -4.73
C SER A 91 -0.02 11.46 -4.28
N ASN A 92 0.17 12.45 -5.15
CA ASN A 92 -0.12 13.84 -4.84
C ASN A 92 -1.62 14.12 -4.68
N SER A 93 -2.46 13.49 -5.50
CA SER A 93 -3.91 13.66 -5.42
C SER A 93 -4.44 13.02 -4.13
N VAL A 94 -4.12 11.75 -3.89
CA VAL A 94 -4.53 11.01 -2.68
C VAL A 94 -4.01 11.71 -1.42
N GLY A 95 -2.72 12.05 -1.37
CA GLY A 95 -2.13 12.70 -0.21
C GLY A 95 -2.78 14.05 0.14
N ARG A 96 -3.06 14.88 -0.86
CA ARG A 96 -3.73 16.18 -0.64
C ARG A 96 -5.18 16.02 -0.19
N LEU A 97 -5.89 15.02 -0.70
CA LEU A 97 -7.26 14.71 -0.28
C LEU A 97 -7.28 14.21 1.17
N VAL A 98 -6.40 13.26 1.49
CA VAL A 98 -6.33 12.66 2.84
C VAL A 98 -5.75 13.64 3.87
N ALA A 99 -4.95 14.63 3.48
CA ALA A 99 -4.47 15.67 4.39
C ALA A 99 -5.61 16.43 5.09
N TRP A 100 -6.78 16.56 4.45
CA TRP A 100 -7.97 17.15 5.06
C TRP A 100 -8.52 16.32 6.22
N ALA A 101 -8.33 14.99 6.22
CA ALA A 101 -8.70 14.14 7.35
C ALA A 101 -7.93 14.53 8.63
N GLY A 102 -6.71 15.07 8.50
CA GLY A 102 -5.95 15.61 9.64
C GLY A 102 -6.62 16.83 10.26
N LEU A 103 -7.14 17.73 9.42
CA LEU A 103 -7.90 18.89 9.90
C LEU A 103 -9.19 18.46 10.60
N ILE A 104 -9.94 17.53 9.98
CA ILE A 104 -11.17 16.97 10.55
C ILE A 104 -10.89 16.31 11.90
N MET A 105 -9.84 15.50 11.98
CA MET A 105 -9.42 14.84 13.22
C MET A 105 -9.14 15.84 14.34
N VAL A 106 -8.42 16.94 14.07
CA VAL A 106 -8.12 17.95 15.09
C VAL A 106 -9.40 18.64 15.57
N ILE A 107 -10.29 19.02 14.66
CA ILE A 107 -11.57 19.65 15.01
C ILE A 107 -12.42 18.70 15.87
N GLN A 108 -12.51 17.43 15.46
CA GLN A 108 -13.25 16.40 16.18
C GLN A 108 -12.65 16.13 17.56
N GLN A 109 -11.32 16.06 17.67
CA GLN A 109 -10.63 15.90 18.95
C GLN A 109 -10.93 17.06 19.90
N VAL A 110 -10.90 18.30 19.41
CA VAL A 110 -11.24 19.48 20.21
C VAL A 110 -12.70 19.39 20.68
N MET A 111 -13.63 19.10 19.78
CA MET A 111 -15.05 18.93 20.12
C MET A 111 -15.27 17.86 21.20
N ILE A 112 -14.63 16.69 21.06
CA ILE A 112 -14.69 15.61 22.05
C ILE A 112 -14.21 16.09 23.43
N VAL A 113 -13.06 16.75 23.48
CA VAL A 113 -12.50 17.26 24.74
C VAL A 113 -13.43 18.29 25.38
N PHE A 114 -14.01 19.21 24.62
CA PHE A 114 -14.96 20.20 25.16
C PHE A 114 -16.24 19.56 25.71
N LEU A 115 -16.88 18.67 24.95
CA LEU A 115 -18.15 18.06 25.36
C LEU A 115 -17.98 17.15 26.59
N GLN A 116 -16.90 16.36 26.65
CA GLN A 116 -16.64 15.48 27.77
C GLN A 116 -16.08 16.20 29.00
N ARG A 117 -15.10 17.10 28.82
CA ARG A 117 -14.35 17.69 29.93
C ARG A 117 -14.96 18.97 30.47
N VAL A 118 -15.65 19.76 29.65
CA VAL A 118 -16.25 21.03 30.06
C VAL A 118 -17.75 20.87 30.35
N PHE A 119 -18.48 20.22 29.44
CA PHE A 119 -19.94 20.08 29.54
C PHE A 119 -20.43 18.79 30.18
N ALA A 120 -19.52 17.85 30.49
CA ALA A 120 -19.82 16.53 31.06
C ALA A 120 -20.93 15.77 30.31
N ARG A 121 -21.09 15.99 29.00
CA ARG A 121 -22.02 15.24 28.16
C ARG A 121 -21.31 14.07 27.50
N SER A 122 -21.95 12.91 27.51
CA SER A 122 -21.47 11.67 26.89
C SER A 122 -21.79 11.55 25.40
N ASP A 123 -22.63 12.44 24.87
CA ASP A 123 -23.20 12.32 23.53
C ASP A 123 -22.95 13.59 22.72
N ILE A 124 -22.66 13.41 21.44
CA ILE A 124 -22.47 14.51 20.50
C ILE A 124 -23.69 14.56 19.60
N VAL A 125 -24.41 15.68 19.63
CA VAL A 125 -25.55 15.94 18.76
C VAL A 125 -25.11 16.90 17.67
N LEU A 126 -24.89 16.38 16.46
CA LEU A 126 -24.65 17.20 15.28
C LEU A 126 -25.98 17.34 14.52
N GLY A 127 -26.51 18.56 14.47
CA GLY A 127 -27.85 18.81 13.91
C GLY A 127 -27.89 19.97 12.93
N VAL A 128 -28.20 19.66 11.67
CA VAL A 128 -28.96 20.53 10.76
C VAL A 128 -30.14 19.68 10.26
N GLY A 129 -31.26 19.71 10.97
CA GLY A 129 -32.42 18.84 10.71
C GLY A 129 -32.55 17.69 11.71
N VAL A 130 -32.46 16.43 11.25
CA VAL A 130 -32.55 15.25 12.12
C VAL A 130 -31.30 15.16 12.98
N PRO A 131 -31.41 15.10 14.32
CA PRO A 131 -30.25 15.04 15.19
C PRO A 131 -29.53 13.70 15.00
N PHE A 132 -28.30 13.75 14.52
CA PHE A 132 -27.38 12.62 14.56
C PHE A 132 -26.80 12.57 15.97
N GLU A 133 -27.37 11.68 16.80
CA GLU A 133 -26.90 11.44 18.17
C GLU A 133 -26.09 10.14 18.20
N TYR A 134 -24.78 10.27 18.38
CA TYR A 134 -23.91 9.14 18.68
C TYR A 134 -23.11 9.43 19.95
N GLY A 135 -22.86 8.37 20.73
CA GLY A 135 -22.00 8.46 21.90
C GLY A 135 -20.59 8.85 21.51
N VAL A 136 -19.87 9.52 22.41
CA VAL A 136 -18.49 9.98 22.15
C VAL A 136 -17.54 8.83 21.79
N SER A 137 -17.86 7.59 22.20
CA SER A 137 -17.09 6.39 21.81
C SER A 137 -17.03 6.18 20.29
N TRP A 138 -18.12 6.44 19.56
CA TRP A 138 -18.17 6.32 18.10
C TRP A 138 -17.17 7.29 17.45
N PHE A 139 -17.24 8.55 17.84
CA PHE A 139 -16.33 9.58 17.34
C PHE A 139 -14.87 9.27 17.73
N ALA A 140 -14.60 8.67 18.89
CA ALA A 140 -13.26 8.26 19.29
C ALA A 140 -12.70 7.09 18.45
N GLU A 141 -13.55 6.16 18.01
CA GLU A 141 -13.16 5.10 17.06
C GLU A 141 -12.87 5.67 15.68
N GLU A 142 -13.69 6.63 15.22
CA GLU A 142 -13.49 7.32 13.96
C GLU A 142 -12.13 8.06 13.89
N LEU A 143 -11.67 8.63 15.01
CA LEU A 143 -10.32 9.22 15.09
C LEU A 143 -9.20 8.20 14.80
N LYS A 144 -9.36 6.94 15.22
CA LYS A 144 -8.39 5.89 14.91
C LYS A 144 -8.37 5.60 13.41
N LEU A 145 -9.54 5.60 12.77
CA LEU A 145 -9.66 5.44 11.32
C LEU A 145 -8.97 6.60 10.59
N TYR A 146 -9.24 7.85 10.98
CA TYR A 146 -8.57 9.00 10.37
C TYR A 146 -7.04 8.95 10.53
N ASN A 147 -6.57 8.48 11.70
CA ASN A 147 -5.13 8.34 11.94
C ASN A 147 -4.51 7.26 11.04
N ALA A 148 -5.14 6.09 10.96
CA ALA A 148 -4.71 5.03 10.07
C ALA A 148 -4.71 5.49 8.60
N ALA A 149 -5.75 6.21 8.16
CA ALA A 149 -5.84 6.75 6.81
C ALA A 149 -4.69 7.72 6.49
N ILE A 150 -4.38 8.66 7.40
CA ILE A 150 -3.28 9.61 7.21
C ILE A 150 -1.94 8.87 7.12
N ILE A 151 -1.67 7.91 8.00
CA ILE A 151 -0.39 7.20 7.99
C ILE A 151 -0.26 6.34 6.72
N CYS A 152 -1.26 5.49 6.44
CA CYS A 152 -1.18 4.52 5.35
C CYS A 152 -1.25 5.18 3.96
N LEU A 153 -2.04 6.24 3.79
CA LEU A 153 -2.23 6.87 2.48
C LEU A 153 -1.26 8.03 2.22
N CYS A 154 -0.80 8.75 3.25
CA CYS A 154 0.14 9.87 3.08
C CYS A 154 1.62 9.45 3.10
N ILE A 155 1.96 8.20 3.43
CA ILE A 155 3.37 7.74 3.37
C ILE A 155 3.97 7.86 1.95
N SER A 156 3.19 7.52 0.92
CA SER A 156 3.62 7.70 -0.47
C SER A 156 3.73 9.17 -0.86
N TYR A 157 2.81 10.00 -0.37
CA TYR A 157 2.83 11.44 -0.60
C TYR A 157 4.09 12.10 0.00
N THR A 158 4.42 11.80 1.25
CA THR A 158 5.62 12.33 1.92
C THR A 158 6.91 11.87 1.25
N PHE A 159 6.93 10.65 0.70
CA PHE A 159 8.04 10.14 -0.10
C PHE A 159 8.25 10.96 -1.38
N VAL A 160 7.17 11.23 -2.15
CA VAL A 160 7.23 12.05 -3.38
C VAL A 160 7.67 13.48 -3.07
N GLN A 161 7.20 14.06 -1.96
CA GLN A 161 7.57 15.42 -1.54
C GLN A 161 8.97 15.52 -0.90
N GLN A 162 9.71 14.41 -0.81
CA GLN A 162 11.03 14.36 -0.16
C GLN A 162 11.01 14.85 1.30
N GLY A 163 9.86 14.72 1.98
CA GLY A 163 9.65 15.21 3.35
C GLY A 163 10.10 14.25 4.45
N HIS A 164 10.87 13.22 4.12
CA HIS A 164 11.37 12.26 5.10
C HIS A 164 12.67 12.75 5.69
N VAL A 165 12.82 12.56 7.01
CA VAL A 165 14.05 12.89 7.72
C VAL A 165 15.09 11.83 7.36
N ARG A 166 16.09 12.22 6.57
CA ARG A 166 17.25 11.38 6.26
C ARG A 166 18.42 11.74 7.17
N VAL A 167 19.12 10.73 7.66
CA VAL A 167 20.41 10.92 8.35
C VAL A 167 21.52 10.68 7.32
N ASP A 168 21.84 11.72 6.55
CA ASP A 168 22.66 11.63 5.32
C ASP A 168 24.18 11.65 5.57
N LEU A 169 24.72 10.80 6.47
CA LEU A 169 26.16 10.81 6.80
C LEU A 169 27.06 10.50 5.58
N PHE A 170 26.69 9.50 4.78
CA PHE A 170 27.44 9.08 3.58
C PHE A 170 26.81 9.57 2.26
N TYR A 171 25.56 10.02 2.31
CA TYR A 171 24.81 10.48 1.14
C TYR A 171 25.14 11.94 0.79
N ALA A 172 25.31 12.82 1.79
CA ALA A 172 25.56 14.24 1.57
C ALA A 172 26.78 14.55 0.68
N PRO A 173 27.98 13.97 0.90
CA PRO A 173 29.15 14.24 0.07
C PRO A 173 29.19 13.45 -1.26
N ALA A 174 28.23 12.55 -1.51
CA ALA A 174 28.25 11.69 -2.70
C ALA A 174 27.92 12.46 -3.99
N SER A 175 28.57 12.09 -5.10
CA SER A 175 28.26 12.64 -6.42
C SER A 175 26.90 12.16 -6.94
N PHE A 176 26.30 12.89 -7.88
CA PHE A 176 24.97 12.60 -8.43
C PHE A 176 24.81 11.14 -8.93
N ARG A 177 25.85 10.60 -9.58
CA ARG A 177 25.84 9.20 -10.05
C ARG A 177 25.82 8.20 -8.90
N LYS A 178 26.58 8.46 -7.83
CA LYS A 178 26.61 7.61 -6.64
C LYS A 178 25.28 7.67 -5.90
N LYS A 179 24.68 8.86 -5.76
CA LYS A 179 23.34 9.04 -5.16
C LYS A 179 22.28 8.19 -5.86
N LYS A 180 22.21 8.23 -7.20
CA LYS A 180 21.26 7.42 -7.98
C LYS A 180 21.42 5.91 -7.73
N ILE A 181 22.65 5.42 -7.64
CA ILE A 181 22.91 3.99 -7.36
C ILE A 181 22.51 3.65 -5.92
N ILE A 182 22.85 4.50 -4.96
CA ILE A 182 22.46 4.33 -3.56
C ILE A 182 20.93 4.28 -3.43
N ASP A 183 20.20 5.19 -4.08
CA ASP A 183 18.74 5.24 -4.03
C ASP A 183 18.10 4.01 -4.71
N LEU A 184 18.69 3.51 -5.81
CA LEU A 184 18.22 2.30 -6.49
C LEU A 184 18.48 1.03 -5.66
N CYS A 185 19.70 0.86 -5.13
CA CYS A 185 20.03 -0.27 -4.27
C CYS A 185 19.26 -0.21 -2.95
N GLY A 186 19.11 0.98 -2.38
CA GLY A 186 18.33 1.22 -1.17
C GLY A 186 16.87 0.78 -1.33
N SER A 187 16.23 1.20 -2.42
CA SER A 187 14.84 0.82 -2.68
C SER A 187 14.68 -0.67 -3.00
N LEU A 188 15.61 -1.25 -3.78
CA LEU A 188 15.54 -2.67 -4.18
C LEU A 188 15.79 -3.65 -3.03
N PHE A 189 16.78 -3.39 -2.17
CA PHE A 189 17.22 -4.34 -1.14
C PHE A 189 16.65 -4.07 0.25
N PHE A 190 16.21 -2.85 0.54
CA PHE A 190 15.65 -2.52 1.85
C PHE A 190 14.17 -2.17 1.78
N MET A 191 13.77 -1.27 0.88
CA MET A 191 12.38 -0.81 0.83
C MET A 191 11.42 -1.89 0.31
N LEU A 192 11.72 -2.53 -0.84
CA LEU A 192 10.85 -3.55 -1.43
C LEU A 192 10.69 -4.79 -0.54
N PRO A 193 11.76 -5.40 0.04
CA PRO A 193 11.58 -6.56 0.91
C PRO A 193 10.76 -6.23 2.16
N MET A 194 10.98 -5.06 2.78
CA MET A 194 10.16 -4.62 3.91
C MET A 194 8.71 -4.39 3.51
N ALA A 195 8.44 -3.82 2.34
CA ALA A 195 7.08 -3.66 1.83
C ALA A 195 6.38 -5.01 1.59
N VAL A 196 7.09 -5.99 1.04
CA VAL A 196 6.56 -7.36 0.87
C VAL A 196 6.28 -8.03 2.21
N LEU A 197 7.16 -7.87 3.20
CA LEU A 197 6.91 -8.41 4.54
C LEU A 197 5.69 -7.77 5.18
N MET A 198 5.60 -6.42 5.19
CA MET A 198 4.44 -5.71 5.72
C MET A 198 3.15 -6.11 5.02
N TRP A 199 3.19 -6.29 3.69
CA TRP A 199 2.07 -6.84 2.94
C TRP A 199 1.69 -8.20 3.50
N MET A 200 2.58 -9.19 3.47
CA MET A 200 2.24 -10.56 3.84
C MET A 200 1.67 -10.64 5.26
N TYR A 201 2.30 -9.97 6.22
CA TYR A 201 1.82 -9.91 7.61
C TYR A 201 0.54 -9.10 7.79
N SER A 202 0.12 -8.27 6.83
CA SER A 202 -1.16 -7.57 6.90
C SER A 202 -2.36 -8.50 6.67
N TRP A 203 -2.16 -9.69 6.10
CA TRP A 203 -3.22 -10.65 5.81
C TRP A 203 -3.30 -11.82 6.80
N PHE A 204 -2.26 -12.02 7.62
CA PHE A 204 -2.20 -13.06 8.65
C PHE A 204 -2.48 -12.47 10.03
#